data_AF-A0A5B7FA53-F1
#
_entry.id   AF-A0A5B7FA53-F1
#
_cell.length_a   1.000
_cell.length_b   1.000
_cell.length_c   1.000
_cell.angle_alpha   90.00
_cell.angle_beta   90.00
_cell.angle_gamma   90.00
#
_symmetry.space_group_name_H-M   'P 1'
#
loop_
_entity.id
_entity.type
_entity.pdbx_description
1 polymer ?
#
loop_
_entity_poly.entity_id
_entity_poly.type
_entity_poly.pdbx_seq_one_letter_code
_entity_poly.pdbx_strand_id
1 'polypeptide(L)' 'MTTTRLSRRLTYHLVSGAPKKHLKEQHRINITREMLEVNTEILTTCPDARRLPILEALYIIEENWH' A
#
# COMPACT_ATOMS: atom_id res chain seq x y z
N MET A 1 5.66 -11.57 4.94
CA MET A 1 5.00 -10.67 3.96
C MET A 1 3.70 -11.29 3.49
N THR A 2 2.64 -10.50 3.40
CA THR A 2 1.27 -11.02 3.24
C THR A 2 0.98 -11.37 1.78
N THR A 3 0.68 -12.64 1.52
CA THR A 3 0.13 -13.18 0.26
C THR A 3 -1.32 -12.73 -0.02
N THR A 4 -1.78 -11.70 0.68
CA THR A 4 -3.14 -11.18 0.55
C THR A 4 -3.26 -10.37 -0.74
N ARG A 5 -4.30 -10.66 -1.53
CA ARG A 5 -4.67 -9.88 -2.71
C ARG A 5 -4.71 -8.38 -2.41
N LEU A 6 -4.32 -7.56 -3.40
CA LEU A 6 -4.34 -6.09 -3.29
C LEU A 6 -5.68 -5.57 -2.76
N SER A 7 -6.80 -6.06 -3.30
CA SER A 7 -8.15 -5.68 -2.86
C SER A 7 -8.40 -5.89 -1.36
N ARG A 8 -7.81 -6.93 -0.77
CA ARG A 8 -7.91 -7.21 0.67
C ARG A 8 -7.02 -6.26 1.49
N ARG A 9 -5.82 -5.92 1.01
CA ARG A 9 -4.97 -4.88 1.62
C ARG A 9 -5.64 -3.50 1.61
N LEU A 10 -6.20 -3.10 0.47
CA LEU A 10 -6.95 -1.83 0.36
C LEU A 10 -8.12 -1.78 1.34
N THR A 11 -8.83 -2.90 1.52
CA THR A 11 -9.90 -3.01 2.52
C THR A 11 -9.37 -2.81 3.94
N TYR A 12 -8.23 -3.41 4.30
CA TYR A 12 -7.60 -3.16 5.60
C TYR A 12 -7.18 -1.69 5.77
N HIS A 13 -6.65 -1.06 4.72
CA HIS A 13 -6.31 0.37 4.75
C HIS A 13 -7.55 1.25 4.98
N LEU A 14 -8.70 0.89 4.37
CA LEU A 14 -9.98 1.56 4.53
C LEU A 14 -10.64 1.34 5.91
N VAL A 15 -10.46 0.18 6.53
CA VAL A 15 -11.09 -0.11 7.83
C VAL A 15 -10.30 0.53 8.96
N SER A 16 -8.99 0.33 9.02
CA SER A 16 -8.17 0.73 10.16
C SER A 16 -6.71 1.07 9.80
N GLY A 17 -6.45 1.43 8.54
CA GLY A 17 -5.09 1.72 8.09
C GLY A 17 -4.58 3.11 8.48
N ALA A 18 -3.25 3.24 8.46
CA ALA A 18 -2.58 4.53 8.57
C ALA A 18 -3.08 5.59 7.57
N PRO A 19 -3.36 5.28 6.28
CA PRO A 19 -3.88 6.27 5.32
C PRO A 19 -5.21 6.88 5.76
N LYS A 20 -6.14 6.06 6.27
CA LYS A 20 -7.44 6.53 6.77
C LYS A 20 -7.26 7.48 7.96
N LYS A 21 -6.40 7.12 8.90
CA LYS A 21 -6.13 7.95 10.08
C LYS A 21 -5.54 9.29 9.66
N HIS A 22 -4.50 9.27 8.84
CA HIS A 22 -3.82 10.48 8.37
C HIS A 22 -4.75 11.41 7.59
N LEU A 23 -5.48 10.90 6.60
CA LEU A 23 -6.41 11.70 5.79
C LEU A 23 -7.55 12.29 6.63
N LYS A 24 -8.05 11.55 7.62
CA LYS A 24 -9.08 12.06 8.53
C LYS A 24 -8.55 13.13 9.46
N GLU A 25 -7.37 12.93 10.04
CA GLU A 25 -6.81 13.84 11.05
C GLU A 25 -6.20 15.10 10.43
N GLN A 26 -5.46 14.96 9.33
CA GLN A 26 -4.72 16.07 8.71
C GLN A 26 -5.52 16.81 7.65
N HIS A 27 -6.39 16.09 6.92
CA HIS A 27 -7.10 16.65 5.77
C HIS A 27 -8.64 16.67 5.94
N ARG A 28 -9.18 16.09 7.03
CA ARG A 28 -10.62 15.91 7.25
C ARG A 28 -11.33 15.17 6.11
N ILE A 29 -10.57 14.36 5.37
CA ILE A 29 -11.07 13.57 4.25
C ILE A 29 -11.44 12.18 4.76
N ASN A 30 -12.66 11.74 4.44
CA ASN A 30 -13.05 10.35 4.62
C ASN A 30 -12.60 9.54 3.39
N ILE A 31 -11.61 8.67 3.60
CA ILE A 31 -11.08 7.82 2.53
C ILE A 31 -12.17 6.87 2.03
N THR A 32 -12.33 6.77 0.71
CA THR A 32 -13.24 5.81 0.07
C THR A 32 -12.44 4.67 -0.56
N ARG A 33 -13.11 3.57 -0.89
CA ARG A 33 -12.49 2.45 -1.60
C ARG A 33 -11.97 2.88 -2.97
N GLU A 34 -12.77 3.64 -3.70
CA GLU A 34 -12.43 4.15 -5.03
C GLU A 34 -11.18 5.05 -4.99
N MET A 35 -11.07 5.93 -4.00
CA MET A 35 -9.87 6.75 -3.82
C MET A 35 -8.62 5.88 -3.63
N LEU A 36 -8.72 4.79 -2.87
CA LEU A 36 -7.61 3.85 -2.69
C LEU A 36 -7.28 3.08 -3.97
N GLU A 37 -8.29 2.64 -4.72
CA GLU A 37 -8.08 1.89 -5.96
C GLU A 37 -7.49 2.75 -7.08
N VAL A 38 -7.94 4.00 -7.23
CA VAL A 38 -7.42 4.94 -8.23
C VAL A 38 -6.01 5.42 -7.89
N ASN A 39 -5.68 5.56 -6.61
CA ASN A 39 -4.38 6.07 -6.15
C ASN A 39 -3.43 4.96 -5.67
N THR A 40 -3.66 3.69 -6.04
CA THR A 40 -2.75 2.58 -5.72
C THR A 40 -2.58 1.67 -6.91
N GLU A 41 -1.33 1.50 -7.35
CA GLU A 41 -0.97 0.56 -8.40
C GLU A 41 -0.02 -0.54 -7.89
N ILE A 42 0.09 -1.63 -8.65
CA ILE A 42 1.01 -2.71 -8.36
C ILE A 42 2.31 -2.44 -9.10
N LEU A 43 3.37 -2.09 -8.37
CA LEU A 43 4.71 -1.88 -8.95
C LEU A 43 5.35 -3.19 -9.43
N THR A 44 5.16 -4.29 -8.70
CA THR A 44 5.70 -5.60 -9.07
C THR A 44 4.90 -6.75 -8.49
N THR A 45 5.04 -7.94 -9.07
CA THR A 45 4.50 -9.19 -8.52
C THR A 45 5.62 -10.22 -8.38
N CYS A 46 5.71 -10.87 -7.22
CA CYS A 46 6.70 -11.91 -6.97
C CYS A 46 6.02 -13.10 -6.27
N PRO A 47 6.05 -14.31 -6.86
CA PRO A 47 5.49 -15.49 -6.22
C PRO A 47 6.44 -16.10 -5.16
N ASP A 48 7.75 -15.79 -5.20
CA ASP A 48 8.72 -16.30 -4.22
C ASP A 48 8.77 -15.39 -2.99
N ALA A 49 8.20 -15.87 -1.88
CA ALA A 49 8.16 -15.15 -0.62
C ALA A 49 9.54 -14.77 -0.06
N ARG A 50 10.61 -15.48 -0.44
CA ARG A 50 11.99 -15.19 0.00
C ARG A 50 12.59 -13.99 -0.72
N ARG A 51 12.17 -13.74 -1.96
CA ARG A 51 12.64 -12.63 -2.79
C ARG A 51 11.89 -11.32 -2.50
N LEU A 52 10.71 -11.44 -1.90
CA LEU A 52 9.80 -10.34 -1.63
C LEU A 52 10.41 -9.23 -0.74
N PRO A 53 11.14 -9.54 0.37
CA PRO A 53 11.84 -8.54 1.18
C PRO A 53 12.98 -7.84 0.44
N ILE A 54 13.70 -8.58 -0.42
CA ILE A 54 14.80 -8.03 -1.21
C ILE A 54 14.24 -7.02 -2.22
N LEU A 55 13.15 -7.39 -2.90
CA LEU A 55 12.46 -6.49 -3.83
C LEU A 55 11.94 -5.24 -3.13
N GLU A 56 11.30 -5.37 -1.97
CA GLU A 56 10.83 -4.21 -1.19
C GLU A 56 12.00 -3.28 -0.83
N ALA A 57 13.12 -3.83 -0.37
CA ALA A 57 14.31 -3.03 -0.05
C ALA A 57 14.85 -2.29 -1.28
N LEU A 58 14.92 -2.95 -2.44
CA LEU A 58 15.37 -2.30 -3.68
C LEU A 58 14.46 -1.14 -4.09
N TYR A 59 13.13 -1.32 -4.04
CA TYR A 59 12.19 -0.25 -4.35
C TYR A 59 12.28 0.93 -3.37
N ILE A 60 12.43 0.67 -2.07
CA ILE A 60 12.60 1.73 -1.07
C ILE A 60 13.90 2.49 -1.30
N ILE A 61 14.98 1.79 -1.68
CA ILE A 61 16.26 2.41 -2.01
C ILE A 61 16.08 3.26 -3.28
N GLU A 62 15.49 2.74 -4.35
CA GLU A 62 15.30 3.49 -5.60
C GLU A 62 14.48 4.77 -5.38
N GLU A 63 13.37 4.70 -4.64
CA GLU A 63 12.50 5.85 -4.36
C GLU A 63 13.17 6.93 -3.49
N ASN A 64 13.97 6.53 -2.48
CA ASN A 64 14.64 7.48 -1.59
C ASN A 64 15.82 8.23 -2.23
N TRP A 65 16.28 7.78 -3.40
CA TRP A 65 17.39 8.41 -4.13
C TRP A 65 16.93 9.43 -5.17
N HIS A 66 15.62 9.59 -5.34
CA HIS A 66 14.97 10.65 -6.11
C HIS A 66 14.58 11.85 -5.23
#